data_AF-A0A0C1XSZ5-F1
#
_entry.id   AF-A0A0C1XSZ5-F1
#
_cell.length_a   1.000
_cell.length_b   1.000
_cell.length_c   1.000
_cell.angle_alpha   90.00
_cell.angle_beta   90.00
_cell.angle_gamma   90.00
#
_symmetry.space_group_name_H-M   'P 1'
#
loop_
_entity.id
_entity.type
_entity.pdbx_description
1 polymer ?
#
loop_
_entity_poly.entity_id
_entity_poly.type
_entity_poly.pdbx_seq_one_letter_code
_entity_poly.pdbx_strand_id
1 'polypeptide(L)'
;MISRDKEICTVSSPHACGPGGAGPWAKKSPVGLLDLLGTARWRITVTNTGPVDAVNASVNDPTTPSCRTAAGTFTLAAGASRQIYCSSLLLALPMKNTASVTFGADHAPHGTPPTTSGPSSAVACSLLCILAKKDRT
;
A
#
# COMPACT_ATOMS: atom_id res chain seq x y z
N MET A 1 4.37 15.91 -8.29
CA MET A 1 3.19 15.03 -8.16
C MET A 1 3.67 13.70 -7.59
N ILE A 2 2.93 13.09 -6.67
CA ILE A 2 3.24 11.74 -6.18
C ILE A 2 2.20 10.77 -6.71
N SER A 3 2.67 9.71 -7.38
CA SER A 3 1.88 8.52 -7.69
C SER A 3 2.16 7.44 -6.64
N ARG A 4 1.20 6.52 -6.48
CA ARG A 4 1.21 5.51 -5.43
C ARG A 4 0.41 4.33 -5.90
N ASP A 5 1.00 3.17 -5.77
CA ASP A 5 0.41 1.92 -6.17
C ASP A 5 0.43 0.93 -5.02
N LYS A 6 -0.77 0.68 -4.47
CA LYS A 6 -0.95 -0.28 -3.37
C LYS A 6 -1.43 -1.61 -3.91
N GLU A 7 -0.76 -2.66 -3.47
CA GLU A 7 -0.97 -4.03 -3.93
C GLU A 7 -0.85 -5.01 -2.77
N ILE A 8 -1.39 -6.21 -2.98
CA ILE A 8 -1.29 -7.36 -2.09
C ILE A 8 -0.51 -8.47 -2.80
N CYS A 9 0.34 -9.16 -2.06
CA CYS A 9 1.05 -10.33 -2.57
C CYS A 9 0.04 -11.48 -2.79
N THR A 10 0.14 -12.19 -3.90
CA THR A 10 -0.81 -13.26 -4.26
C THR A 10 -0.29 -14.66 -3.96
N VAL A 11 0.82 -14.76 -3.23
CA VAL A 11 1.40 -16.03 -2.73
C VAL A 11 1.66 -15.94 -1.24
N SER A 12 1.77 -17.10 -0.57
CA SER A 12 1.98 -17.17 0.88
C SER A 12 3.45 -17.12 1.28
N SER A 13 4.37 -17.29 0.33
CA SER A 13 5.83 -17.28 0.56
C SER A 13 6.32 -15.92 1.07
N PRO A 14 6.84 -15.83 2.32
CA PRO A 14 7.30 -14.57 2.87
C PRO A 14 8.44 -13.93 2.06
N HIS A 15 9.34 -14.74 1.50
CA HIS A 15 10.47 -14.29 0.69
C HIS A 15 10.03 -13.61 -0.61
N ALA A 16 8.92 -14.06 -1.21
CA ALA A 16 8.35 -13.44 -2.40
C ALA A 16 7.63 -12.12 -2.08
N CYS A 17 7.17 -11.95 -0.83
CA CYS A 17 6.24 -10.92 -0.40
C CYS A 17 6.89 -9.89 0.55
N GLY A 18 8.12 -9.49 0.26
CA GLY A 18 8.88 -8.52 1.05
C GLY A 18 9.97 -7.82 0.23
N PRO A 19 10.88 -7.06 0.88
CA PRO A 19 12.01 -6.42 0.22
C PRO A 19 12.82 -7.41 -0.64
N GLY A 20 13.07 -7.06 -1.90
CA GLY A 20 13.77 -7.94 -2.86
C GLY A 20 12.92 -9.06 -3.46
N GLY A 21 11.70 -9.29 -2.94
CA GLY A 21 10.74 -10.23 -3.49
C GLY A 21 10.02 -9.66 -4.71
N ALA A 22 10.03 -10.40 -5.83
CA ALA A 22 9.38 -9.99 -7.07
C ALA A 22 7.84 -9.98 -7.01
N GLY A 23 7.24 -10.56 -5.97
CA GLY A 23 5.80 -10.86 -5.93
C GLY A 23 5.53 -12.29 -6.41
N PRO A 24 4.34 -12.58 -6.94
CA PRO A 24 3.40 -11.68 -7.64
C PRO A 24 2.60 -10.71 -6.76
N TRP A 25 2.38 -9.50 -7.27
CA TRP A 25 1.63 -8.41 -6.63
C TRP A 25 0.38 -8.07 -7.44
N ALA A 26 -0.76 -7.83 -6.79
CA ALA A 26 -2.02 -7.53 -7.46
C ALA A 26 -2.92 -6.62 -6.63
N LYS A 27 -4.03 -6.17 -7.23
CA LYS A 27 -5.07 -5.39 -6.53
C LYS A 27 -5.98 -6.21 -5.62
N LYS A 28 -5.94 -7.53 -5.73
CA LYS A 28 -6.80 -8.43 -4.96
C LYS A 28 -6.11 -9.76 -4.75
N SER A 29 -6.15 -10.30 -3.54
CA SER A 29 -5.63 -11.66 -3.30
C SER A 29 -6.55 -12.72 -3.92
N PRO A 30 -6.01 -13.86 -4.36
CA PRO A 30 -6.81 -15.02 -4.68
C PRO A 30 -7.56 -15.50 -3.43
N VAL A 31 -8.75 -16.04 -3.65
CA VAL A 31 -9.56 -16.64 -2.59
C VAL A 31 -8.85 -17.88 -2.06
N GLY A 32 -8.89 -18.08 -0.74
CA GLY A 32 -8.22 -19.20 -0.07
C GLY A 32 -6.75 -18.96 0.26
N LEU A 33 -6.09 -17.94 -0.32
CA LEU A 33 -4.69 -17.63 0.01
C LEU A 33 -4.49 -17.29 1.49
N LEU A 34 -5.46 -16.58 2.05
CA LEU A 34 -5.40 -16.03 3.40
C LEU A 34 -6.23 -16.87 4.38
N ASP A 35 -6.67 -18.07 3.98
CA ASP A 35 -7.57 -18.94 4.76
C ASP A 35 -8.69 -18.13 5.46
N LEU A 36 -8.99 -18.45 6.72
CA LEU A 36 -9.91 -17.67 7.56
C LEU A 36 -9.20 -16.53 8.31
N LEU A 37 -7.93 -16.72 8.71
CA LEU A 37 -7.14 -15.81 9.56
C LEU A 37 -5.68 -15.68 9.11
N GLY A 38 -5.47 -15.39 7.83
CA GLY A 38 -4.13 -15.29 7.23
C GLY A 38 -3.47 -13.93 7.39
N THR A 39 -2.18 -13.86 7.06
CA THR A 39 -1.43 -12.60 7.02
C THR A 39 -1.44 -12.02 5.61
N ALA A 40 -2.13 -10.89 5.43
CA ALA A 40 -2.07 -10.12 4.19
C ALA A 40 -0.76 -9.32 4.14
N ARG A 41 0.02 -9.52 3.07
CA ARG A 41 1.28 -8.82 2.82
C ARG A 41 1.10 -7.79 1.72
N TRP A 42 1.43 -6.54 2.03
CA TRP A 42 1.16 -5.39 1.19
C TRP A 42 2.46 -4.81 0.64
N ARG A 43 2.39 -4.27 -0.57
CA ARG A 43 3.40 -3.41 -1.16
C ARG A 43 2.77 -2.07 -1.52
N ILE A 44 3.46 -0.98 -1.21
CA ILE A 44 3.12 0.36 -1.70
C ILE A 44 4.33 0.87 -2.48
N THR A 45 4.17 1.06 -3.78
CA THR A 45 5.17 1.73 -4.61
C THR A 45 4.80 3.20 -4.70
N VAL A 46 5.65 4.08 -4.16
CA VAL A 46 5.49 5.54 -4.23
C VAL A 46 6.49 6.08 -5.25
N THR A 47 6.02 6.87 -6.22
CA THR A 47 6.88 7.48 -7.24
C THR A 47 6.67 8.99 -7.25
N ASN A 48 7.77 9.73 -7.23
CA ASN A 48 7.72 11.17 -7.43
C ASN A 48 7.82 11.47 -8.92
N THR A 49 6.68 11.79 -9.53
CA THR A 49 6.59 12.21 -10.94
C THR A 49 6.62 13.74 -11.07
N GLY A 50 6.87 14.47 -9.98
CA GLY A 50 7.04 15.92 -10.00
C GLY A 50 8.44 16.35 -10.43
N PRO A 51 8.60 17.66 -10.72
CA PRO A 51 9.88 18.24 -11.11
C PRO A 51 10.83 18.52 -9.93
N VAL A 52 10.34 18.42 -8.68
CA VAL A 52 11.10 18.73 -7.45
C VAL A 52 10.97 17.60 -6.44
N ASP A 53 11.88 17.56 -5.49
CA ASP A 53 11.91 16.57 -4.42
C ASP A 53 10.66 16.68 -3.53
N ALA A 54 10.17 15.52 -3.10
CA ALA A 54 9.08 15.43 -2.14
C ALA A 54 9.69 15.21 -0.75
N VAL A 55 9.57 16.21 0.12
CA VAL A 55 10.15 16.23 1.46
C VAL A 55 9.10 15.95 2.52
N ASN A 56 9.54 15.46 3.68
CA ASN A 56 8.66 15.08 4.80
C ASN A 56 7.50 14.17 4.36
N ALA A 57 7.75 13.32 3.36
CA ALA A 57 6.74 12.43 2.83
C ALA A 57 6.39 11.36 3.87
N SER A 58 5.11 11.09 4.02
CA SER A 58 4.58 10.09 4.96
C SER A 58 3.42 9.32 4.34
N VAL A 59 3.33 8.03 4.66
CA VAL A 59 2.22 7.18 4.21
C VAL A 59 1.07 7.24 5.21
N ASN A 60 -0.13 7.52 4.67
CA ASN A 60 -1.39 7.43 5.40
C ASN A 60 -2.08 6.13 5.06
N ASP A 61 -2.26 5.28 6.06
CA ASP A 61 -2.91 3.98 5.91
C ASP A 61 -3.65 3.62 7.20
N PRO A 62 -4.91 4.08 7.37
CA PRO A 62 -5.65 3.89 8.61
C PRO A 62 -6.04 2.43 8.84
N THR A 63 -6.24 1.65 7.78
CA THR A 63 -6.60 0.23 7.87
C THR A 63 -5.39 -0.64 8.24
N THR A 64 -4.19 -0.24 7.83
CA THR A 64 -2.96 -0.96 8.17
C THR A 64 -1.88 0.00 8.67
N PRO A 65 -1.93 0.40 9.96
CA PRO A 65 -0.96 1.33 10.55
C PRO A 65 0.50 0.87 10.43
N SER A 66 0.75 -0.44 10.32
CA SER A 66 2.09 -0.99 10.08
C SER A 66 2.72 -0.48 8.78
N CYS A 67 1.93 -0.09 7.77
CA CYS A 67 2.44 0.53 6.54
C CYS A 67 2.95 1.95 6.77
N ARG A 68 2.31 2.72 7.66
CA ARG A 68 2.83 4.02 8.09
C ARG A 68 4.15 3.85 8.85
N THR A 69 4.20 2.90 9.80
CA THR A 69 5.41 2.63 10.58
C THR A 69 6.56 2.18 9.70
N ALA A 70 6.32 1.26 8.75
CA ALA A 70 7.35 0.76 7.84
C ALA A 70 7.88 1.83 6.88
N ALA A 71 7.04 2.79 6.46
CA ALA A 71 7.48 3.88 5.62
C ALA A 71 8.37 4.88 6.39
N GLY A 72 8.01 5.18 7.64
CA GLY A 72 8.54 6.33 8.37
C GLY A 72 8.27 7.64 7.63
N THR A 73 9.00 8.69 8.00
CA THR A 73 9.10 9.92 7.20
C THR A 73 10.29 9.80 6.25
N PHE A 74 10.14 10.29 5.02
CA PHE A 74 11.19 10.21 4.01
C PHE A 74 11.20 11.38 3.04
N THR A 75 12.35 11.56 2.38
CA THR A 75 12.46 12.38 1.17
C THR A 75 12.48 11.45 -0.04
N LEU A 76 11.80 11.85 -1.11
CA LEU A 76 11.78 11.14 -2.37
C LEU A 76 12.15 12.10 -3.50
N ALA A 77 13.35 11.92 -4.06
CA ALA A 77 13.86 12.77 -5.12
C ALA A 77 12.95 12.79 -6.35
N ALA A 78 13.01 13.86 -7.14
CA ALA A 78 12.30 13.93 -8.42
C ALA A 78 12.68 12.73 -9.33
N GLY A 79 11.67 12.06 -9.89
CA GLY A 79 11.83 10.85 -10.71
C GLY A 79 12.10 9.56 -9.92
N ALA A 80 12.39 9.63 -8.62
CA ALA A 80 12.68 8.45 -7.82
C ALA A 80 11.41 7.68 -7.41
N SER A 81 11.60 6.40 -7.11
CA SER A 81 10.56 5.52 -6.57
C SER A 81 11.03 4.82 -5.29
N ARG A 82 10.11 4.56 -4.38
CA ARG A 82 10.33 3.82 -3.14
C ARG A 82 9.25 2.77 -2.95
N GLN A 83 9.66 1.56 -2.59
CA GLN A 83 8.76 0.50 -2.19
C GLN A 83 8.70 0.38 -0.67
N ILE A 84 7.49 0.26 -0.15
CA ILE A 84 7.20 0.06 1.27
C ILE A 84 6.48 -1.28 1.39
N TYR A 85 6.94 -2.09 2.34
CA TYR A 85 6.40 -3.41 2.63
C TYR A 85 5.87 -3.45 4.05
N CYS A 86 4.68 -4.01 4.20
CA CYS A 86 3.98 -4.09 5.48
C CYS A 86 3.01 -5.26 5.48
N SER A 87 2.49 -5.61 6.64
CA SER A 87 1.52 -6.71 6.77
C SER A 87 0.45 -6.38 7.80
N SER A 88 -0.68 -7.06 7.64
CA SER A 88 -1.79 -7.05 8.58
C SER A 88 -2.34 -8.46 8.76
N LEU A 89 -2.80 -8.79 9.95
CA LEU A 89 -3.65 -9.96 10.13
C LEU A 89 -5.01 -9.69 9.48
N LEU A 90 -5.47 -10.60 8.64
CA LEU A 90 -6.82 -10.57 8.08
C LEU A 90 -7.76 -11.27 9.07
N LEU A 91 -8.91 -10.66 9.33
CA LEU A 91 -10.02 -11.29 10.03
C LEU A 91 -10.95 -11.97 9.01
N ALA A 92 -11.92 -12.76 9.47
CA ALA A 92 -12.76 -13.58 8.59
C ALA A 92 -13.39 -12.81 7.39
N LEU A 93 -13.65 -11.50 7.51
CA LEU A 93 -14.21 -10.70 6.44
C LEU A 93 -13.16 -10.15 5.47
N PRO A 94 -13.49 -10.00 4.17
CA PRO A 94 -12.61 -9.34 3.21
C PRO A 94 -12.28 -7.91 3.64
N MET A 95 -11.02 -7.51 3.46
CA MET A 95 -10.53 -6.20 3.89
C MET A 95 -10.03 -5.39 2.70
N LYS A 96 -10.61 -4.20 2.50
CA LYS A 96 -10.07 -3.20 1.57
C LYS A 96 -9.06 -2.34 2.32
N ASN A 97 -7.82 -2.35 1.86
CA ASN A 97 -6.74 -1.59 2.46
C ASN A 97 -6.37 -0.41 1.54
N THR A 98 -6.41 0.82 2.04
CA THR A 98 -6.27 2.05 1.23
C THR A 98 -5.16 2.93 1.80
N ALA A 99 -4.24 3.37 0.94
CA ALA A 99 -3.17 4.27 1.31
C ALA A 99 -3.13 5.55 0.46
N SER A 100 -2.64 6.63 1.04
CA SER A 100 -2.23 7.86 0.36
C SER A 100 -0.88 8.34 0.91
N VAL A 101 -0.28 9.33 0.26
CA VAL A 101 0.99 9.95 0.69
C VAL A 101 0.78 11.44 0.90
N THR A 102 1.20 11.96 2.05
CA THR A 102 1.27 13.40 2.33
C THR A 102 2.73 13.83 2.24
N PHE A 103 3.02 14.94 1.56
CA PHE A 103 4.38 15.42 1.30
C PHE A 103 4.43 16.94 1.11
N GLY A 104 5.59 17.55 1.38
CA GLY A 104 5.91 18.91 0.97
C GLY A 104 6.71 18.90 -0.34
N ALA A 105 6.64 20.00 -1.11
CA ALA A 105 7.56 20.24 -2.21
C ALA A 105 8.83 20.90 -1.65
N ASP A 106 9.99 20.44 -2.11
CA ASP A 106 11.25 21.06 -1.74
C ASP A 106 11.31 22.53 -2.18
N HIS A 107 11.96 23.37 -1.38
CA HIS A 107 12.02 24.83 -1.54
C HIS A 107 10.66 25.56 -1.63
N ALA A 108 9.56 24.94 -1.19
CA ALA A 108 8.28 25.63 -1.11
C ALA A 108 8.36 26.84 -0.15
N PRO A 109 7.68 27.97 -0.45
CA PRO A 109 7.62 29.11 0.45
C PRO A 109 7.18 28.72 1.87
N HIS A 110 7.70 29.42 2.89
CA HIS A 110 7.30 29.18 4.27
C HIS A 110 5.78 29.26 4.44
N GLY A 111 5.22 28.31 5.20
CA GLY A 111 3.78 28.21 5.41
C GLY A 111 3.01 27.47 4.31
N THR A 112 3.67 27.02 3.24
CA THR A 112 3.02 26.17 2.23
C THR A 112 2.51 24.88 2.87
N PRO A 113 1.20 24.59 2.82
CA PRO A 113 0.65 23.36 3.37
C PRO A 113 1.16 22.13 2.61
N PRO A 114 1.31 20.97 3.29
CA PRO A 114 1.66 19.74 2.60
C PRO A 114 0.52 19.30 1.67
N THR A 115 0.89 18.68 0.55
CA THR A 115 -0.04 18.09 -0.40
C THR A 115 -0.29 16.62 -0.04
N THR A 116 -1.54 16.17 -0.16
CA THR A 116 -1.89 14.75 -0.05
C THR A 116 -2.28 14.21 -1.41
N SER A 117 -1.61 13.16 -1.85
CA SER A 117 -1.95 12.44 -3.08
C SER A 117 -3.35 11.81 -2.97
N GLY A 118 -4.01 11.48 -4.07
CA GLY A 118 -5.24 10.65 -4.00
C GLY A 118 -5.00 9.25 -3.38
N PRO A 119 -6.02 8.42 -3.20
CA PRO A 119 -5.86 7.09 -2.63
C PRO A 119 -5.39 6.03 -3.66
N SER A 120 -4.81 4.94 -3.16
CA SER A 120 -4.64 3.67 -3.87
C SER A 120 -5.03 2.52 -2.94
N SER A 121 -5.76 1.54 -3.46
CA SER A 121 -6.31 0.44 -2.65
C SER A 121 -5.97 -0.93 -3.22
N ALA A 122 -5.86 -1.92 -2.34
CA ALA A 122 -5.89 -3.34 -2.65
C ALA A 122 -6.80 -4.09 -1.68
N VAL A 123 -7.26 -5.28 -2.06
CA VAL A 123 -8.23 -6.08 -1.31
C VAL A 123 -7.62 -7.41 -0.88
N ALA A 124 -7.62 -7.66 0.42
CA ALA A 124 -7.40 -8.97 0.99
C ALA A 124 -8.73 -9.74 0.98
N CYS A 125 -8.86 -10.67 0.04
CA CYS A 125 -9.98 -11.61 0.00
C CYS A 125 -9.72 -12.75 0.98
N SER A 126 -10.54 -12.85 2.02
CA SER A 126 -10.62 -14.03 2.88
C SER A 126 -11.39 -15.16 2.18
N LEU A 127 -11.47 -16.33 2.83
CA LEU A 127 -12.31 -17.43 2.37
C LEU A 127 -13.79 -17.04 2.16
N LEU A 128 -14.32 -16.10 2.95
CA LEU A 128 -15.72 -15.64 2.81
C LEU A 128 -15.99 -14.87 1.51
N CYS A 129 -14.96 -14.48 0.76
CA CYS A 129 -15.15 -13.93 -0.59
C CYS A 129 -15.89 -14.87 -1.54
N ILE A 130 -15.89 -16.18 -1.29
CA ILE A 130 -16.68 -17.15 -2.07
C ILE A 130 -18.17 -16.83 -1.99
N LEU A 131 -18.64 -16.43 -0.80
CA LEU A 131 -20.05 -16.13 -0.56
C LEU A 131 -20.49 -14.88 -1.35
N ALA A 132 -19.68 -13.83 -1.32
CA ALA A 132 -19.91 -12.60 -2.10
C ALA A 132 -19.89 -12.84 -3.63
N LYS A 133 -19.28 -13.94 -4.09
CA LYS A 133 -19.29 -14.33 -5.51
C LYS A 133 -20.55 -15.13 -5.88
N LYS A 134 -21.13 -15.86 -4.91
CA LYS A 134 -22.32 -16.70 -5.08
C LYS A 134 -23.62 -15.89 -5.11
N ASP A 135 -23.67 -14.75 -4.44
CA ASP A 135 -24.85 -13.86 -4.42
C ASP A 135 -25.02 -13.04 -5.73
N ARG A 136 -24.23 -13.32 -6.77
CA ARG A 136 -24.21 -12.60 -8.05
C ARG A 136 -24.58 -13.46 -9.27
N THR A 137 -25.22 -14.59 -9.01
CA THR A 137 -25.79 -15.56 -9.97
C THR A 137 -27.18 -15.92 -9.54
#